data_AF-A0A496SGJ9-F1
#
_entry.id   AF-A0A496SGJ9-F1
#
_cell.length_a   1.000
_cell.length_b   1.000
_cell.length_c   1.000
_cell.angle_alpha   90.00
_cell.angle_beta   90.00
_cell.angle_gamma   90.00
#
_symmetry.space_group_name_H-M   'P 1'
#
loop_
_entity.id
_entity.type
_entity.pdbx_description
1 polymer ?
#
loop_
_entity_poly.entity_id
_entity_poly.type
_entity_poly.pdbx_seq_one_letter_code
_entity_poly.pdbx_strand_id
1 'polypeptide(L)'
;MKQEREKWGSKLGVILAVAGSAVGLGNFLRFPVQAVKNGGGAFMIPYFISLFLLGLPLMWIEWTIGRYGGGFGHGTAPGIFHSLWKKNRFIKYFGVIGIFGPIAIFIYYTYIESWLLGYT
;
A
#
# COMPACT_ATOMS: atom_id res chain seq x y z
N MET A 1 -22.27 4.25 22.72
CA MET A 1 -21.69 2.89 22.55
C MET A 1 -20.33 3.03 21.89
N LYS A 2 -19.26 2.49 22.50
CA LYS A 2 -17.94 2.46 21.88
C LYS A 2 -17.98 1.34 20.83
N GLN A 3 -18.08 1.68 19.54
CA GLN A 3 -18.05 0.67 18.48
C GLN A 3 -16.71 -0.05 18.54
N GLU A 4 -16.71 -1.35 18.86
CA GLU A 4 -15.53 -2.19 18.71
C GLU A 4 -15.19 -2.31 17.22
N ARG A 5 -13.92 -2.12 16.88
CA ARG A 5 -13.45 -2.23 15.50
C ARG A 5 -13.47 -3.69 15.08
N GLU A 6 -13.95 -3.95 13.87
CA GLU A 6 -13.93 -5.29 13.30
C GLU A 6 -12.51 -5.83 13.19
N LYS A 7 -12.37 -7.12 13.50
CA LYS A 7 -11.11 -7.86 13.48
C LYS A 7 -11.17 -8.90 12.36
N TRP A 8 -10.02 -9.19 11.80
CA TRP A 8 -9.90 -10.24 10.79
C TRP A 8 -10.23 -11.61 11.36
N GLY A 9 -11.02 -12.39 10.63
CA GLY A 9 -11.43 -13.74 11.03
C GLY A 9 -10.28 -14.77 11.02
N SER A 10 -9.22 -14.55 10.23
CA SER A 10 -8.04 -15.43 10.22
C SER A 10 -6.76 -14.70 9.83
N LYS A 11 -5.61 -15.18 10.32
CA LYS A 11 -4.28 -14.66 9.95
C LYS A 11 -3.99 -14.90 8.47
N LEU A 12 -4.39 -16.06 7.94
CA LEU A 12 -4.23 -16.37 6.52
C LEU A 12 -5.05 -15.42 5.63
N GLY A 13 -6.27 -15.07 6.04
CA GLY A 13 -7.09 -14.09 5.34
C GLY A 13 -6.41 -12.73 5.22
N VAL A 14 -5.75 -12.28 6.29
CA VAL A 14 -4.94 -11.03 6.27
C VAL A 14 -3.79 -11.13 5.27
N ILE A 15 -3.02 -12.22 5.33
CA ILE A 15 -1.84 -12.40 4.47
C ILE A 15 -2.26 -12.42 3.00
N LEU A 16 -3.33 -13.16 2.67
CA LEU A 16 -3.84 -13.25 1.30
C LEU A 16 -4.40 -11.90 0.81
N ALA A 17 -5.13 -11.16 1.64
CA ALA A 17 -5.64 -9.84 1.29
C ALA A 17 -4.50 -8.85 0.99
N VAL A 18 -3.45 -8.86 1.80
CA VAL A 18 -2.27 -7.99 1.60
C VAL A 18 -1.47 -8.42 0.38
N ALA A 19 -1.26 -9.74 0.19
CA ALA A 19 -0.56 -10.26 -0.98
C ALA A 19 -1.32 -9.93 -2.28
N GLY A 20 -2.64 -10.09 -2.30
CA GLY A 20 -3.49 -9.73 -3.43
C GLY A 20 -3.45 -8.22 -3.73
N SER A 21 -3.39 -7.37 -2.71
CA SER A 21 -3.23 -5.93 -2.90
C SER A 21 -1.83 -5.52 -3.40
N ALA A 22 -0.79 -6.31 -3.11
CA ALA A 22 0.58 -6.01 -3.51
C ALA A 22 0.92 -6.51 -4.93
N VAL A 23 0.21 -7.54 -5.41
CA VAL A 23 0.38 -8.09 -6.75
C VAL A 23 -0.61 -7.42 -7.71
N GLY A 24 -0.11 -6.73 -8.73
CA GLY A 24 -0.96 -6.06 -9.72
C GLY A 24 -0.36 -6.02 -11.12
N LEU A 25 -1.06 -5.34 -12.04
CA LEU A 25 -0.68 -5.20 -13.46
C LEU A 25 0.75 -4.68 -13.65
N GLY A 26 1.23 -3.83 -12.75
CA GLY A 26 2.62 -3.33 -12.77
C GLY A 26 3.68 -4.45 -12.72
N ASN A 27 3.43 -5.53 -11.97
CA ASN A 27 4.36 -6.66 -11.88
C ASN A 27 4.40 -7.48 -13.18
N PHE A 28 3.31 -7.51 -13.94
CA PHE A 28 3.24 -8.23 -15.21
C PHE A 28 3.75 -7.41 -16.39
N LEU A 29 3.44 -6.12 -16.43
CA LEU A 29 3.72 -5.29 -17.61
C LEU A 29 4.99 -4.45 -17.43
N ARG A 30 5.13 -3.77 -16.29
CA ARG A 30 6.20 -2.79 -16.10
C ARG A 30 7.51 -3.43 -15.66
N PHE A 31 7.46 -4.43 -14.78
CA PHE A 31 8.66 -5.08 -14.26
C PHE A 31 9.49 -5.78 -15.36
N PRO A 32 8.91 -6.63 -16.24
CA PRO A 32 9.70 -7.28 -17.28
C PRO A 32 10.30 -6.29 -18.28
N VAL A 33 9.55 -5.25 -18.65
CA VAL A 33 10.02 -4.20 -19.55
C VAL A 33 11.23 -3.46 -18.96
N GLN A 34 11.19 -3.14 -17.66
CA GLN A 34 12.33 -2.50 -16.99
C GLN A 34 13.50 -3.45 -16.80
N ALA A 35 13.26 -4.73 -16.49
CA ALA A 35 14.33 -5.71 -16.38
C ALA A 35 15.07 -5.86 -17.70
N VAL A 36 14.36 -6.07 -18.81
CA VAL A 36 14.97 -6.22 -20.15
C VAL A 36 15.76 -4.96 -20.56
N LYS A 37 15.21 -3.76 -20.34
CA LYS A 37 15.88 -2.50 -20.69
C LYS A 37 17.15 -2.23 -19.88
N ASN A 38 17.21 -2.69 -18.64
CA ASN A 38 18.31 -2.42 -17.72
C ASN A 38 19.29 -3.61 -17.56
N GLY A 39 19.50 -4.38 -18.63
CA GLY A 39 20.47 -5.49 -18.64
C GLY A 39 19.88 -6.86 -18.26
N GLY A 40 18.57 -7.04 -18.42
CA GLY A 40 17.88 -8.32 -18.23
C GLY A 40 18.05 -8.86 -16.83
N GLY A 41 18.72 -10.02 -16.72
CA GLY A 41 18.99 -10.67 -15.44
C GLY A 41 19.89 -9.86 -14.50
N ALA A 42 20.78 -9.02 -15.02
CA ALA A 42 21.67 -8.20 -14.19
C ALA A 42 20.89 -7.15 -13.36
N PHE A 43 19.73 -6.70 -13.85
CA PHE A 43 18.84 -5.79 -13.13
C PHE A 43 18.33 -6.37 -11.80
N MET A 44 18.34 -7.70 -11.63
CA MET A 44 17.89 -8.33 -10.39
C MET A 44 18.77 -7.97 -9.19
N ILE A 45 20.06 -7.72 -9.39
CA ILE A 45 20.99 -7.37 -8.31
C ILE A 45 20.59 -6.06 -7.62
N PRO A 46 20.52 -4.90 -8.31
CA PRO A 46 20.07 -3.66 -7.69
C PRO A 46 18.60 -3.74 -7.23
N TYR A 47 17.76 -4.51 -7.93
CA TYR A 47 16.37 -4.74 -7.51
C TYR A 47 16.29 -5.37 -6.11
N PHE A 48 16.99 -6.48 -5.86
CA PHE A 48 16.99 -7.13 -4.55
C PHE A 48 17.63 -6.25 -3.47
N ILE A 49 18.72 -5.54 -3.80
CA ILE A 49 19.34 -4.61 -2.85
C ILE A 49 18.33 -3.53 -2.41
N SER A 50 17.61 -2.91 -3.36
CA SER A 50 16.58 -1.93 -3.04
C SER A 50 15.39 -2.54 -2.28
N LEU A 51 15.03 -3.79 -2.56
CA LEU A 51 13.97 -4.50 -1.85
C LEU A 51 14.33 -4.70 -0.37
N PHE A 52 15.56 -5.13 -0.07
CA PHE A 52 15.99 -5.35 1.30
C PHE A 52 16.26 -4.05 2.07
N LEU A 53 16.83 -3.04 1.41
CA LEU A 53 17.21 -1.79 2.08
C LEU A 53 16.08 -0.77 2.17
N LEU A 54 15.14 -0.76 1.22
CA LEU A 54 14.05 0.21 1.17
C LEU A 54 12.69 -0.47 1.30
N GLY A 55 12.44 -1.53 0.53
CA GLY A 55 11.16 -2.22 0.52
C GLY A 55 10.74 -2.75 1.89
N LEU A 56 11.55 -3.64 2.49
CA LEU A 56 11.23 -4.24 3.79
C LEU A 56 11.13 -3.22 4.93
N PRO A 57 12.07 -2.26 5.08
CA PRO A 57 11.96 -1.27 6.16
C PRO A 57 10.73 -0.38 6.01
N LEU A 58 10.40 0.07 4.80
CA LEU A 58 9.20 0.87 4.57
C LEU A 58 7.93 0.08 4.88
N MET A 59 7.84 -1.18 4.45
CA MET A 59 6.71 -2.06 4.78
C MET A 59 6.54 -2.23 6.30
N TRP A 60 7.63 -2.42 7.05
CA TRP A 60 7.56 -2.52 8.51
C TRP A 60 7.09 -1.23 9.17
N ILE A 61 7.55 -0.07 8.68
CA ILE A 61 7.13 1.24 9.19
C ILE A 61 5.62 1.42 8.96
N GLU A 62 5.14 1.24 7.73
CA GLU A 62 3.72 1.39 7.39
C GLU A 62 2.83 0.44 8.19
N TRP A 63 3.24 -0.82 8.30
CA TRP A 63 2.48 -1.83 9.04
C TRP A 63 2.41 -1.54 10.54
N THR A 64 3.51 -1.08 11.13
CA THR A 64 3.58 -0.70 12.54
C THR A 64 2.71 0.52 12.82
N ILE A 65 2.78 1.54 11.97
CA ILE A 65 1.97 2.75 12.05
C ILE A 65 0.47 2.42 11.91
N GLY A 66 0.11 1.56 10.96
CA GLY A 66 -1.26 1.12 10.75
C GLY A 66 -1.84 0.35 11.94
N ARG A 67 -1.06 -0.53 12.56
CA ARG A 67 -1.46 -1.23 13.79
C ARG A 67 -1.59 -0.28 14.98
N TYR A 68 -0.65 0.66 15.12
CA TYR A 68 -0.67 1.66 16.19
C TYR A 68 -1.93 2.52 16.10
N GLY A 69 -2.19 3.17 14.97
CA GLY A 69 -3.41 3.97 14.79
C GLY A 69 -4.69 3.13 14.89
N GLY A 70 -4.60 1.86 14.47
CA GLY A 70 -5.69 0.90 14.63
C GLY A 70 -6.04 0.57 16.08
N GLY A 71 -5.07 0.57 16.99
CA GLY A 71 -5.29 0.42 18.43
C GLY A 71 -6.06 1.59 19.06
N PHE A 72 -6.00 2.78 18.44
CA PHE A 72 -6.78 3.96 18.84
C PHE A 72 -8.13 4.07 18.12
N GLY A 73 -8.52 3.08 17.31
CA GLY A 73 -9.77 3.08 16.55
C GLY A 73 -9.72 3.89 15.25
N HIS A 74 -8.54 4.30 14.80
CA HIS A 74 -8.37 5.02 13.54
C HIS A 74 -7.87 4.08 12.43
N GLY A 75 -8.69 3.93 11.37
CA GLY A 75 -8.33 3.13 10.19
C GLY A 75 -7.88 3.94 8.97
N THR A 76 -8.04 5.27 9.01
CA THR A 76 -7.74 6.15 7.88
C THR A 76 -6.44 6.90 8.11
N ALA A 77 -5.71 7.23 7.03
CA ALA A 77 -4.44 7.96 7.12
C ALA A 77 -4.55 9.23 7.99
N PRO A 78 -5.53 10.14 7.83
CA PRO A 78 -5.69 11.31 8.70
C PRO A 78 -5.88 10.98 10.19
N GLY A 79 -6.57 9.88 10.50
CA GLY A 79 -6.81 9.44 11.88
C GLY A 79 -5.56 8.81 12.52
N ILE A 80 -4.79 8.04 11.74
CA ILE A 80 -3.52 7.45 12.19
C ILE A 80 -2.50 8.57 12.48
N PHE A 81 -2.39 9.55 11.56
CA PHE A 81 -1.52 10.73 11.76
C PHE A 81 -1.92 11.57 12.96
N HIS A 82 -3.22 11.71 13.25
CA HIS A 82 -3.68 12.35 14.48
C HIS A 82 -3.21 11.64 15.76
N SER A 83 -3.21 10.31 15.72
CA SER A 83 -2.85 9.47 16.87
C SER A 83 -1.35 9.46 17.15
N LEU A 84 -0.55 9.58 16.09
CA LEU A 84 0.91 9.68 16.15
C LEU A 84 1.37 11.01 16.76
N TRP A 85 0.73 12.12 16.37
CA TRP A 85 1.18 13.45 16.77
C TRP A 85 0.05 14.27 17.38
N LYS A 86 -0.31 13.95 18.62
CA LYS A 86 -1.39 14.64 19.36
C LYS A 86 -1.14 16.15 19.56
N LYS A 87 0.11 16.61 19.49
CA LYS A 87 0.50 17.99 19.80
C LYS A 87 0.21 19.01 18.67
N ASN A 88 0.00 18.56 17.42
CA ASN A 88 -0.17 19.45 16.27
C ASN A 88 -1.41 19.06 15.44
N ARG A 89 -2.44 19.92 15.47
CA ARG A 89 -3.70 19.75 14.72
C ARG A 89 -3.49 19.68 13.20
N PHE A 90 -2.45 20.30 12.68
CA PHE A 90 -2.22 20.42 11.24
C PHE A 90 -1.80 19.10 10.56
N ILE A 91 -1.28 18.14 11.32
CA ILE A 91 -0.80 16.84 10.81
C ILE A 91 -1.95 15.99 10.23
N LYS A 92 -3.20 16.25 10.62
CA LYS A 92 -4.38 15.63 9.99
C LYS A 92 -4.47 15.95 8.51
N TYR A 93 -4.19 17.19 8.12
CA TYR A 93 -4.28 17.63 6.72
C TYR A 93 -3.19 17.01 5.86
N PHE A 94 -2.00 16.75 6.43
CA PHE A 94 -0.96 15.98 5.76
C PHE A 94 -1.42 14.56 5.43
N GLY A 95 -2.14 13.91 6.36
CA GLY A 95 -2.75 12.60 6.13
C GLY A 95 -3.83 12.60 5.04
N VAL A 96 -4.51 13.74 4.82
CA VAL A 96 -5.52 13.87 3.75
C VAL A 96 -4.83 13.95 2.38
N ILE A 97 -3.68 14.61 2.28
CA ILE A 97 -2.88 14.63 1.05
C ILE A 97 -2.50 13.21 0.62
N GLY A 98 -2.18 12.34 1.58
CA GLY A 98 -1.87 10.93 1.33
C GLY A 98 -3.01 10.10 0.71
N ILE A 99 -4.26 10.59 0.74
CA ILE A 99 -5.42 9.89 0.15
C ILE A 99 -5.50 10.13 -1.38
N PHE A 100 -5.02 11.27 -1.87
CA PHE A 100 -5.15 11.62 -3.29
C PHE A 100 -4.35 10.68 -4.22
N GLY A 101 -3.18 10.22 -3.78
CA GLY A 101 -2.35 9.29 -4.55
C GLY A 101 -3.08 7.98 -4.88
N PRO A 102 -3.56 7.23 -3.87
CA PRO A 102 -4.36 6.03 -4.08
C PRO A 102 -5.63 6.26 -4.91
N ILE A 103 -6.32 7.40 -4.76
CA ILE A 103 -7.50 7.73 -5.58
C ILE A 103 -7.14 7.84 -7.06
N ALA A 104 -6.07 8.56 -7.39
CA ALA A 104 -5.63 8.71 -8.77
C ALA A 104 -5.24 7.37 -9.40
N ILE A 105 -4.53 6.53 -8.63
CA ILE A 105 -4.17 5.18 -9.04
C ILE A 105 -5.43 4.34 -9.27
N PHE A 106 -6.40 4.39 -8.35
CA PHE A 106 -7.65 3.65 -8.46
C PHE A 106 -8.43 4.02 -9.73
N ILE A 107 -8.59 5.30 -10.05
CA ILE A 107 -9.27 5.74 -11.28
C ILE A 107 -8.59 5.16 -12.53
N TYR A 108 -7.25 5.22 -12.58
CA TYR A 108 -6.49 4.67 -13.70
C TYR A 108 -6.62 3.14 -13.80
N TYR A 109 -6.53 2.42 -12.68
CA TYR A 109 -6.65 0.96 -12.66
C TYR A 109 -8.04 0.49 -13.06
N THR A 110 -9.10 1.09 -12.53
CA THR A 110 -10.48 0.77 -12.89
C THR A 110 -10.75 0.95 -14.39
N TYR A 111 -10.14 1.97 -15.01
CA TYR A 111 -10.23 2.16 -16.47
C TYR A 111 -9.59 1.01 -17.24
N ILE A 112 -8.38 0.57 -16.86
CA ILE A 112 -7.71 -0.56 -17.51
C ILE A 112 -8.48 -1.88 -17.29
N GLU A 113 -9.02 -2.09 -16.09
CA GLU A 113 -9.86 -3.26 -15.79
C GLU A 113 -11.13 -3.28 -16.65
N SER A 114 -11.74 -2.13 -16.94
CA SER A 114 -12.91 -2.06 -17.83
C SER A 114 -12.59 -2.49 -19.26
N TRP A 115 -11.39 -2.18 -19.76
CA TRP A 115 -10.92 -2.67 -21.06
C TRP A 115 -10.70 -4.18 -21.03
N LEU A 116 -10.04 -4.70 -20.00
CA LEU A 116 -9.82 -6.15 -19.85
C LEU A 116 -11.15 -6.93 -19.85
N LEU A 117 -12.16 -6.42 -19.15
CA LEU A 117 -13.51 -6.99 -19.15
C LEU A 117 -14.19 -6.89 -20.53
N GLY A 118 -13.95 -5.83 -21.30
CA GLY A 118 -14.50 -5.68 -22.65
C GLY A 118 -13.85 -6.58 -23.70
N TYR A 119 -12.63 -7.05 -23.47
CA TYR A 119 -11.92 -8.01 -24.33
C TYR A 119 -12.11 -9.48 -23.91
N THR A 120 -12.73 -9.73 -22.75
CA THR A 120 -13.06 -11.07 -22.24
C THR A 120 -14.48 -11.45 -22.65
#